data_AF-A0ABD3FSV2-F1
#
_entry.id   AF-A0ABD3FSV2-F1
#
_cell.length_a   1.000
_cell.length_b   1.000
_cell.length_c   1.000
_cell.angle_alpha   90.00
_cell.angle_beta   90.00
_cell.angle_gamma   90.00
#
_symmetry.space_group_name_H-M   'P 1'
#
loop_
_entity.id
_entity.type
_entity.pdbx_description
1 polymer ?
#
loop_
_entity_poly.entity_id
_entity_poly.type
_entity_poly.pdbx_seq_one_letter_code
_entity_poly.pdbx_strand_id
1 'polypeptide(L)'
;MATTNMTTLVIAHRLSTIRHADKIVVLNEGHIVENGTHEELLRIEHGIYQNMYRIQLSRTLSGVSAKTDVSVSAVEKNFLDKKPFGLTDMLKLNRMELNYFIIGLVGSCVAGISMPASALLITGMITSMTEQYGKFQSSGDSSHLSTLYNDVELYGILYLVGVAVVTISTFLQVY
;
A
#
# COMPACT_ATOMS: atom_id res chain seq x y z
N MET A 1 24.48 8.30 4.46
CA MET A 1 24.81 8.64 5.86
C MET A 1 26.30 8.44 6.03
N ALA A 2 27.05 9.52 6.20
CA ALA A 2 28.50 9.49 6.37
C ALA A 2 28.85 9.06 7.80
N THR A 3 29.49 7.90 7.95
CA THR A 3 30.19 7.49 9.18
C THR A 3 31.68 7.76 8.97
N THR A 4 32.08 9.01 9.16
CA THR A 4 33.48 9.44 9.15
C THR A 4 34.18 8.93 10.41
N ASN A 5 35.13 8.00 10.24
CA ASN A 5 36.03 7.39 11.24
C ASN A 5 35.49 6.30 12.19
N MET A 6 34.75 5.29 11.68
CA MET A 6 34.56 4.03 12.41
C MET A 6 35.00 2.82 11.59
N THR A 7 35.81 1.94 12.20
CA THR A 7 36.16 0.65 11.59
C THR A 7 34.96 -0.29 11.75
N THR A 8 34.39 -0.72 10.63
CA THR A 8 33.22 -1.61 10.63
C THR A 8 33.64 -3.00 10.15
N LEU A 9 33.52 -4.00 11.02
CA LEU A 9 33.69 -5.41 10.66
C LEU A 9 32.31 -6.02 10.39
N VAL A 10 32.10 -6.52 9.17
CA VAL A 10 30.83 -7.13 8.76
C VAL A 10 31.06 -8.60 8.41
N ILE A 11 30.35 -9.50 9.08
CA ILE A 11 30.26 -10.92 8.70
C ILE A 11 28.96 -11.08 7.91
N ALA A 12 29.07 -11.35 6.60
CA ALA A 12 27.92 -11.47 5.74
C ALA A 12 27.81 -12.85 5.11
N HIS A 13 26.60 -13.39 5.12
CA HIS A 13 26.24 -14.55 4.30
C HIS A 13 25.85 -14.14 2.87
N ARG A 14 25.32 -12.93 2.68
CA ARG A 14 24.91 -12.39 1.36
C ARG A 14 26.05 -11.56 0.77
N LEU A 15 26.63 -12.01 -0.35
CA LEU A 15 27.75 -11.31 -0.99
C LEU A 15 27.34 -9.91 -1.49
N SER A 16 26.05 -9.68 -1.78
CA SER A 16 25.54 -8.36 -2.18
C SER A 16 25.80 -7.27 -1.13
N THR A 17 25.86 -7.63 0.15
CA THR A 17 26.04 -6.68 1.25
C THR A 17 27.49 -6.26 1.43
N ILE A 18 28.45 -7.09 1.00
CA ILE A 18 29.90 -6.85 1.17
C ILE A 18 30.60 -6.46 -0.14
N ARG A 19 29.87 -6.34 -1.26
CA ARG A 19 30.42 -5.93 -2.55
C ARG A 19 31.16 -4.59 -2.49
N HIS A 20 30.67 -3.65 -1.68
CA HIS A 20 31.22 -2.30 -1.55
C HIS A 20 32.16 -2.14 -0.35
N ALA A 21 32.58 -3.24 0.26
CA ALA A 21 33.55 -3.18 1.35
C ALA A 21 34.92 -2.78 0.80
N ASP A 22 35.64 -1.92 1.53
CA ASP A 22 37.01 -1.51 1.16
C ASP A 22 37.99 -2.70 1.16
N LYS A 23 37.73 -3.69 2.01
CA LYS A 23 38.50 -4.94 2.09
C LYS A 23 37.60 -6.12 2.44
N ILE A 24 37.71 -7.19 1.68
CA ILE A 24 37.04 -8.47 1.89
C ILE A 24 38.11 -9.49 2.30
N VAL A 25 37.79 -10.30 3.30
CA VAL A 25 38.64 -11.39 3.77
C VAL A 25 37.81 -12.67 3.75
N VAL A 26 38.29 -13.67 3.02
CA VAL A 26 37.66 -14.99 2.93
C VAL A 26 38.40 -15.93 3.88
N LEU A 27 37.60 -16.61 4.71
CA LEU A 27 38.08 -17.63 5.63
C LEU A 27 37.64 -19.01 5.16
N ASN A 28 38.56 -19.97 5.18
CA ASN A 28 38.27 -21.38 4.97
C ASN A 28 38.97 -22.19 6.07
N GLU A 29 38.21 -23.03 6.78
CA GLU A 29 38.72 -23.88 7.87
C GLU A 29 39.55 -23.12 8.94
N GLY A 30 39.17 -21.89 9.25
CA GLY A 30 39.87 -21.04 10.23
C GLY A 30 41.11 -20.32 9.69
N HIS A 31 41.46 -20.50 8.42
CA HIS A 31 42.58 -19.83 7.77
C HIS A 31 42.08 -18.76 6.78
N ILE A 32 42.81 -17.64 6.72
CA ILE A 32 42.58 -16.61 5.69
C ILE A 32 43.14 -17.15 4.37
N VAL A 33 42.25 -17.39 3.42
CA VAL A 33 42.59 -17.97 2.11
C VAL A 33 42.66 -16.92 1.01
N GLU A 34 41.85 -15.87 1.11
CA GLU A 34 41.84 -14.78 0.14
C GLU A 34 41.61 -13.44 0.85
N ASN A 35 42.23 -12.37 0.34
CA ASN A 35 41.98 -11.01 0.79
C ASN A 35 42.13 -10.03 -0.38
N GLY A 36 41.33 -8.96 -0.37
CA GLY A 36 41.37 -7.94 -1.43
C GLY A 36 40.03 -7.21 -1.57
N THR A 37 39.91 -6.42 -2.63
CA THR A 37 38.63 -5.82 -3.04
C THR A 37 37.75 -6.83 -3.77
N HIS A 38 36.48 -6.48 -4.01
CA HIS A 38 35.56 -7.31 -4.79
C HIS A 38 36.13 -7.67 -6.17
N GLU A 39 36.71 -6.69 -6.87
CA GLU A 39 37.23 -6.84 -8.22
C GLU A 39 38.50 -7.71 -8.26
N GLU A 40 39.36 -7.58 -7.26
CA GLU A 40 40.59 -8.38 -7.13
C GLU A 40 40.24 -9.84 -6.90
N LEU A 41 39.33 -10.13 -5.96
CA LEU A 41 38.91 -11.48 -5.62
C LEU A 41 38.16 -12.18 -6.75
N LEU A 42 37.48 -11.44 -7.63
CA LEU A 42 36.81 -12.00 -8.81
C LEU A 42 37.78 -12.38 -9.95
N ARG A 43 38.99 -11.78 -9.98
CA ARG A 43 40.02 -12.07 -11.00
C ARG A 43 40.84 -13.32 -10.68
N ILE A 44 40.82 -13.78 -9.43
CA ILE A 44 41.50 -15.01 -9.02
C ILE A 44 40.79 -16.18 -9.69
N GLU A 45 41.49 -16.86 -10.60
CA GLU A 45 40.99 -18.09 -11.21
C GLU A 45 40.82 -19.17 -10.14
N HIS A 46 39.66 -19.81 -10.13
CA HIS A 46 39.28 -20.83 -9.13
C HIS A 46 39.23 -20.31 -7.68
N GLY A 47 39.06 -18.99 -7.49
CA GLY A 47 38.92 -18.39 -6.17
C GLY A 47 37.63 -18.82 -5.44
N ILE A 48 37.72 -18.94 -4.12
CA ILE A 48 36.59 -19.32 -3.26
C ILE A 48 35.52 -18.22 -3.29
N TYR A 49 35.92 -16.96 -3.19
CA TYR A 49 35.02 -15.82 -3.33
C TYR A 49 34.25 -15.84 -4.65
N GLN A 50 34.98 -16.05 -5.76
CA GLN A 50 34.42 -16.11 -7.11
C GLN A 50 33.39 -17.24 -7.24
N ASN A 51 33.68 -18.42 -6.68
CA ASN A 51 32.76 -19.55 -6.70
C ASN A 51 31.47 -19.27 -5.89
N MET A 52 31.61 -18.71 -4.68
CA MET A 52 30.45 -18.31 -3.85
C MET A 52 29.58 -17.26 -4.56
N TYR A 53 30.22 -16.29 -5.21
CA TYR A 53 29.54 -15.27 -6.00
C TYR A 53 28.74 -15.86 -7.15
N ARG A 54 29.36 -16.77 -7.92
CA ARG A 54 28.68 -17.48 -9.03
C ARG A 54 27.46 -18.27 -8.55
N ILE A 55 27.55 -18.97 -7.41
CA ILE A 55 26.43 -19.75 -6.86
C ILE A 55 25.28 -18.83 -6.42
N GLN A 56 25.57 -17.72 -5.74
CA GLN A 56 24.53 -16.77 -5.31
C GLN A 56 23.89 -16.03 -6.49
N LEU A 57 24.69 -15.69 -7.50
CA LEU A 57 24.19 -15.12 -8.75
C LEU A 57 23.30 -16.13 -9.48
N SER A 58 23.75 -17.38 -9.60
CA SER A 58 22.97 -18.46 -10.20
C SER A 58 21.64 -18.68 -9.48
N ARG A 59 21.59 -18.70 -8.13
CA ARG A 59 20.32 -18.80 -7.39
C ARG A 59 19.36 -17.63 -7.68
N THR A 60 19.91 -16.42 -7.76
CA THR A 60 19.14 -15.22 -8.13
C THR A 60 18.60 -15.35 -9.56
N LEU A 61 19.42 -15.89 -10.47
CA LEU A 61 19.06 -16.14 -11.86
C LEU A 61 18.14 -17.34 -12.04
N SER A 62 18.19 -18.39 -11.21
CA SER A 62 17.29 -19.55 -11.30
C SER A 62 15.85 -19.18 -10.97
N GLY A 63 15.65 -18.21 -10.07
CA GLY A 63 14.32 -17.60 -9.86
C GLY A 63 13.79 -16.84 -11.08
N VAL A 64 14.68 -16.41 -11.98
CA VAL A 64 14.35 -15.72 -13.25
C VAL A 64 14.28 -16.71 -14.43
N SER A 65 15.12 -17.75 -14.44
CA SER A 65 15.34 -18.73 -15.51
C SER A 65 14.23 -19.79 -15.61
N ALA A 66 13.41 -19.96 -14.57
CA ALA A 66 12.14 -20.69 -14.72
C ALA A 66 11.21 -20.06 -15.77
N LYS A 67 11.53 -18.87 -16.32
CA LYS A 67 10.78 -18.24 -17.42
C LYS A 67 11.56 -17.85 -18.68
N THR A 68 12.91 -17.85 -18.77
CA THR A 68 13.60 -17.56 -20.05
C THR A 68 15.13 -17.81 -20.05
N ASP A 69 15.66 -18.26 -21.19
CA ASP A 69 17.09 -18.33 -21.55
C ASP A 69 17.68 -16.92 -21.79
N VAL A 70 18.13 -16.24 -20.73
CA VAL A 70 18.72 -14.89 -20.84
C VAL A 70 20.20 -14.90 -20.49
N SER A 71 21.02 -14.42 -21.43
CA SER A 71 22.47 -14.27 -21.30
C SER A 71 22.87 -13.20 -20.28
N VAL A 72 23.98 -13.45 -19.56
CA VAL A 72 24.51 -12.66 -18.42
C VAL A 72 24.65 -11.16 -18.73
N SER A 73 24.99 -10.79 -19.97
CA SER A 73 25.12 -9.39 -20.40
C SER A 73 23.78 -8.63 -20.51
N ALA A 74 22.66 -9.33 -20.66
CA ALA A 74 21.34 -8.71 -20.71
C ALA A 74 20.80 -8.41 -19.30
N VAL A 75 21.21 -9.18 -18.28
CA VAL A 75 20.80 -8.97 -16.88
C VAL A 75 21.36 -7.64 -16.34
N GLU A 76 22.61 -7.31 -16.67
CA GLU A 76 23.25 -6.07 -16.21
C GLU A 76 22.63 -4.80 -16.82
N LYS A 77 22.24 -4.85 -18.11
CA LYS A 77 21.50 -3.73 -18.75
C LYS A 77 20.09 -3.54 -18.18
N ASN A 78 19.40 -4.62 -17.81
CA ASN A 78 18.06 -4.55 -17.21
C ASN A 78 18.06 -3.93 -15.80
N PHE A 79 19.18 -3.95 -15.07
CA PHE A 79 19.29 -3.27 -13.77
C PHE A 79 19.27 -1.74 -13.88
N LEU A 80 19.71 -1.19 -15.01
CA LEU A 80 19.77 0.26 -15.27
C LEU A 80 18.49 0.79 -15.96
N ASP A 81 17.71 -0.07 -16.60
CA ASP A 81 16.48 0.29 -17.32
C ASP A 81 15.22 0.03 -16.46
N LYS A 82 15.31 0.32 -15.16
CA LYS A 82 14.20 0.15 -14.24
C LYS A 82 13.21 1.30 -14.46
N LYS A 83 12.28 1.13 -15.40
CA LYS A 83 11.13 2.02 -15.54
C LYS A 83 10.49 2.23 -14.16
N PRO A 84 10.11 3.46 -13.79
CA PRO A 84 9.47 3.70 -12.50
C PRO A 84 8.21 2.83 -12.45
N PHE A 85 8.16 1.96 -11.46
CA PHE A 85 7.06 1.03 -11.28
C PHE A 85 5.78 1.84 -11.01
N GLY A 86 4.85 1.82 -11.95
CA GLY A 86 3.67 2.66 -11.93
C GLY A 86 2.51 2.04 -11.15
N LEU A 87 1.54 2.88 -10.76
CA LEU A 87 0.28 2.43 -10.14
C LEU A 87 -0.49 1.45 -11.06
N THR A 88 -0.36 1.62 -12.37
CA THR A 88 -0.94 0.74 -13.39
C THR A 88 -0.31 -0.64 -13.40
N ASP A 89 1.00 -0.72 -13.13
CA ASP A 89 1.75 -1.98 -13.08
C ASP A 89 1.40 -2.74 -11.81
N MET A 90 1.20 -2.02 -10.69
CA MET A 90 0.65 -2.56 -9.44
C MET A 90 -0.74 -3.16 -9.64
N LEU A 91 -1.67 -2.44 -10.29
CA LEU A 91 -3.01 -2.96 -10.58
C LEU A 91 -3.00 -4.15 -11.54
N LYS A 92 -1.98 -4.26 -12.40
CA LYS A 92 -1.83 -5.37 -13.34
C LYS A 92 -1.29 -6.64 -12.68
N LEU A 93 -0.51 -6.50 -11.60
CA LEU A 93 -0.08 -7.62 -10.76
C LEU A 93 -1.24 -8.20 -9.93
N ASN A 94 -2.21 -7.36 -9.53
CA ASN A 94 -3.36 -7.76 -8.72
C ASN A 94 -4.66 -7.97 -9.52
N ARG A 95 -4.56 -8.48 -10.76
CA ARG A 95 -5.73 -8.65 -11.65
C ARG A 95 -6.78 -9.63 -11.11
N MET A 96 -6.40 -10.54 -10.21
CA MET A 96 -7.30 -11.57 -9.67
C MET A 96 -8.24 -11.03 -8.56
N GLU A 97 -7.82 -10.02 -7.80
CA GLU A 97 -8.59 -9.43 -6.68
C GLU A 97 -9.30 -8.12 -7.05
N LEU A 98 -9.29 -7.72 -8.33
CA LEU A 98 -9.82 -6.42 -8.76
C LEU A 98 -11.33 -6.29 -8.51
N ASN A 99 -12.07 -7.40 -8.55
CA ASN A 99 -13.50 -7.40 -8.29
C ASN A 99 -13.80 -7.02 -6.84
N TYR A 100 -13.05 -7.55 -5.87
CA TYR A 100 -13.17 -7.17 -4.46
C TYR A 100 -12.72 -5.74 -4.21
N PHE A 101 -11.69 -5.27 -4.94
CA PHE A 101 -11.28 -3.87 -4.88
C PHE A 101 -12.38 -2.90 -5.33
N ILE A 102 -13.14 -3.23 -6.37
CA ILE A 102 -14.25 -2.39 -6.85
C ILE A 102 -15.38 -2.35 -5.82
N ILE A 103 -15.73 -3.48 -5.20
CA ILE A 103 -16.74 -3.53 -4.13
C ILE A 103 -16.30 -2.65 -2.95
N GLY A 104 -15.04 -2.77 -2.53
CA GLY A 104 -14.47 -1.93 -1.47
C GLY A 104 -14.46 -0.44 -1.83
N LEU A 105 -14.16 -0.08 -3.08
CA LEU A 105 -14.18 1.31 -3.55
C LEU A 105 -15.59 1.90 -3.47
N VAL A 106 -16.60 1.16 -3.94
CA VAL A 106 -18.00 1.58 -3.86
C VAL A 106 -18.44 1.74 -2.40
N GLY A 107 -18.12 0.76 -1.54
CA GLY A 107 -18.45 0.82 -0.12
C GLY A 107 -17.83 2.03 0.59
N SER A 108 -16.57 2.35 0.26
CA SER A 108 -15.84 3.50 0.78
C SER A 108 -16.48 4.83 0.37
N CYS A 109 -16.94 4.95 -0.89
CA CYS A 109 -17.64 6.13 -1.38
C CYS A 109 -18.97 6.35 -0.64
N VAL A 110 -19.75 5.28 -0.42
CA VAL A 110 -21.02 5.34 0.30
C VAL A 110 -20.80 5.76 1.75
N ALA A 111 -19.83 5.17 2.44
CA ALA A 111 -19.49 5.54 3.81
C ALA A 111 -19.00 6.99 3.91
N GLY A 112 -18.19 7.45 2.95
CA GLY A 112 -17.70 8.82 2.91
C GLY A 112 -18.80 9.87 2.71
N ILE A 113 -19.79 9.60 1.86
CA ILE A 113 -20.91 10.52 1.60
C ILE A 113 -21.92 10.50 2.76
N SER A 114 -22.07 9.38 3.46
CA SER A 114 -23.02 9.25 4.57
C SER A 114 -22.79 10.26 5.69
N MET A 115 -21.53 10.56 6.04
CA MET A 115 -21.21 11.46 7.14
C MET A 115 -21.72 12.90 6.91
N PRO A 116 -21.37 13.58 5.79
CA PRO A 116 -21.94 14.89 5.49
C PRO A 116 -23.46 14.83 5.22
N ALA A 117 -23.98 13.76 4.61
CA ALA A 117 -25.41 13.62 4.38
C ALA A 117 -26.21 13.58 5.70
N SER A 118 -25.73 12.83 6.69
CA SER A 118 -26.35 12.76 8.02
C SER A 118 -26.40 14.12 8.72
N ALA A 119 -25.33 14.92 8.60
CA ALA A 119 -25.26 16.25 9.17
C ALA A 119 -26.28 17.22 8.54
N LEU A 120 -26.47 17.14 7.21
CA LEU A 120 -27.45 17.95 6.50
C LEU A 120 -28.89 17.61 6.89
N LEU A 121 -29.21 16.32 7.05
CA LEU A 121 -30.54 15.89 7.47
C LEU A 121 -30.87 16.37 8.89
N ILE A 122 -29.93 16.23 9.83
CA ILE A 122 -30.12 16.71 11.21
C ILE A 122 -30.29 18.23 11.23
N THR A 123 -29.47 18.95 10.46
CA THR A 123 -29.56 20.42 10.37
C THR A 123 -30.91 20.86 9.78
N GLY A 124 -31.38 20.20 8.73
CA GLY A 124 -32.70 20.46 8.12
C GLY A 124 -33.84 20.21 9.10
N MET A 125 -33.77 19.11 9.86
CA MET A 125 -34.76 18.80 10.91
C MET A 125 -34.82 19.88 11.98
N ILE A 126 -33.67 20.29 12.54
CA ILE A 126 -33.60 21.34 13.58
C ILE A 126 -34.13 22.68 13.03
N THR A 127 -33.85 22.97 11.75
CA THR A 127 -34.28 24.21 11.09
C THR A 127 -35.80 24.24 10.94
N SER A 128 -36.42 23.15 10.44
CA SER A 128 -37.88 23.05 10.34
C SER A 128 -38.54 23.14 11.72
N MET A 129 -37.97 22.48 12.74
CA MET A 129 -38.43 22.61 14.14
C MET A 129 -38.41 24.04 14.64
N THR A 130 -37.33 24.78 14.40
CA THR A 130 -37.20 26.16 14.88
C THR A 130 -38.11 27.12 14.11
N GLU A 131 -38.19 26.97 12.79
CA GLU A 131 -38.92 27.88 11.91
C GLU A 131 -40.45 27.72 12.05
N GLN A 132 -40.96 26.49 11.96
CA GLN A 132 -42.41 26.26 12.01
C GLN A 132 -42.97 26.49 13.42
N TYR A 133 -42.20 26.16 14.46
CA TYR A 133 -42.61 26.44 15.84
C TYR A 133 -42.58 27.94 16.16
N GLY A 134 -41.59 28.67 15.63
CA GLY A 134 -41.54 30.13 15.72
C GLY A 134 -42.73 30.80 14.99
N LYS A 135 -43.09 30.32 13.80
CA LYS A 135 -44.28 30.78 13.08
C LYS A 135 -45.56 30.48 13.85
N PHE A 136 -45.71 29.29 14.43
CA PHE A 136 -46.85 28.92 15.28
C PHE A 136 -47.01 29.87 16.48
N GLN A 137 -45.93 30.20 17.19
CA GLN A 137 -46.01 31.15 18.32
C GLN A 137 -46.46 32.55 17.89
N SER A 138 -46.13 32.96 16.67
CA SER A 138 -46.43 34.31 16.16
C SER A 138 -47.81 34.41 15.50
N SER A 139 -48.27 33.37 14.79
CA SER A 139 -49.54 33.36 14.06
C SER A 139 -50.69 32.68 14.81
N GLY A 140 -50.41 31.84 15.81
CA GLY A 140 -51.40 31.05 16.54
C GLY A 140 -52.10 29.96 15.71
N ASP A 141 -51.66 29.74 14.45
CA ASP A 141 -52.28 28.80 13.52
C ASP A 141 -51.66 27.40 13.64
N SER A 142 -52.48 26.42 14.05
CA SER A 142 -52.12 25.01 14.19
C SER A 142 -51.67 24.31 12.91
N SER A 143 -51.91 24.90 11.72
CA SER A 143 -51.45 24.37 10.43
C SER A 143 -49.91 24.24 10.34
N HIS A 144 -49.19 25.11 11.05
CA HIS A 144 -47.73 25.05 11.15
C HIS A 144 -47.23 23.83 11.94
N LEU A 145 -48.01 23.32 12.91
CA LEU A 145 -47.67 22.09 13.65
C LEU A 145 -47.83 20.83 12.79
N SER A 146 -48.86 20.76 11.94
CA SER A 146 -49.02 19.63 11.02
C SER A 146 -47.92 19.58 9.96
N THR A 147 -47.52 20.74 9.44
CA THR A 147 -46.42 20.83 8.48
C THR A 147 -45.10 20.44 9.15
N LEU A 148 -44.88 20.88 10.39
CA LEU A 148 -43.73 20.49 11.19
C LEU A 148 -43.63 18.97 11.39
N TYR A 149 -44.73 18.33 11.77
CA TYR A 149 -44.76 16.89 12.02
C TYR A 149 -44.40 16.10 10.76
N ASN A 150 -44.98 16.46 9.62
CA ASN A 150 -44.70 15.82 8.34
C ASN A 150 -43.24 16.01 7.88
N ASP A 151 -42.67 17.19 8.05
CA ASP A 151 -41.26 17.46 7.69
C ASP A 151 -40.30 16.64 8.55
N VAL A 152 -40.52 16.61 9.87
CA VAL A 152 -39.68 15.85 10.80
C VAL A 152 -39.81 14.35 10.55
N GLU A 153 -41.02 13.84 10.26
CA GLU A 153 -41.25 12.45 9.91
C GLU A 153 -40.50 12.07 8.62
N LEU A 154 -40.53 12.94 7.59
CA LEU A 154 -39.82 12.73 6.33
C LEU A 154 -38.29 12.67 6.53
N TYR A 155 -37.72 13.61 7.28
CA TYR A 155 -36.28 13.60 7.59
C TYR A 155 -35.88 12.39 8.42
N GLY A 156 -36.73 11.94 9.35
CA GLY A 156 -36.52 10.75 10.16
C GLY A 156 -36.51 9.46 9.33
N ILE A 157 -37.48 9.29 8.42
CA ILE A 157 -37.52 8.14 7.50
C ILE A 157 -36.29 8.14 6.59
N LEU A 158 -35.92 9.30 6.02
CA LEU A 158 -34.74 9.41 5.15
C LEU A 158 -33.44 9.07 5.89
N TYR A 159 -33.33 9.45 7.16
CA TYR A 159 -32.18 9.10 8.00
C TYR A 159 -32.11 7.59 8.27
N LEU A 160 -33.23 6.95 8.63
CA LEU A 160 -33.27 5.50 8.88
C LEU A 160 -32.93 4.68 7.63
N VAL A 161 -33.44 5.09 6.46
CA VAL A 161 -33.09 4.46 5.18
C VAL A 161 -31.61 4.64 4.87
N GLY A 162 -31.06 5.84 5.10
CA GLY A 162 -29.63 6.11 4.91
C GLY A 162 -28.75 5.23 5.80
N VAL A 163 -29.09 5.07 7.08
CA VAL A 163 -28.39 4.18 8.01
C VAL A 163 -28.43 2.73 7.53
N ALA A 164 -29.60 2.23 7.12
CA ALA A 164 -29.73 0.87 6.62
C ALA A 164 -28.84 0.60 5.39
N VAL A 165 -28.79 1.54 4.43
CA VAL A 165 -27.93 1.44 3.25
C VAL A 165 -26.44 1.41 3.65
N VAL A 166 -26.03 2.24 4.60
CA VAL A 166 -24.65 2.30 5.07
C VAL A 166 -24.27 1.03 5.81
N THR A 167 -25.15 0.50 6.67
CA THR A 167 -24.92 -0.77 7.37
C THR A 167 -24.80 -1.94 6.41
N ILE A 168 -25.62 -1.99 5.35
CA ILE A 168 -25.52 -3.04 4.32
C ILE A 168 -24.20 -2.89 3.55
N SER A 169 -23.83 -1.67 3.19
CA SER A 169 -22.58 -1.36 2.46
C SER A 169 -21.33 -1.74 3.26
N THR A 170 -21.30 -1.42 4.56
CA THR A 170 -20.18 -1.80 5.44
C THR A 170 -20.14 -3.30 5.70
N PHE A 171 -21.29 -3.98 5.78
CA PHE A 171 -21.35 -5.44 5.89
C PHE A 171 -20.76 -6.12 4.64
N LEU A 172 -21.10 -5.63 3.45
CA LEU A 172 -20.53 -6.10 2.16
C LEU A 172 -19.02 -5.82 2.01
N GLN A 173 -18.46 -4.89 2.79
CA GLN A 173 -17.03 -4.61 2.79
C GLN A 173 -16.25 -5.50 3.76
N VAL A 174 -16.93 -6.02 4.79
CA VAL A 174 -16.34 -6.87 5.84
C VAL A 174 -16.38 -8.36 5.45
N TYR A 175 -17.42 -8.78 4.71
CA TYR A 175 -17.64 -10.15 4.24
C TYR A 175 -17.41 -10.29 2.74
#